data_AF-A0A8C1CZ65-F1
#
_entry.id   AF-A0A8C1CZ65-F1
#
_cell.length_a   1.000
_cell.length_b   1.000
_cell.length_c   1.000
_cell.angle_alpha   90.00
_cell.angle_beta   90.00
_cell.angle_gamma   90.00
#
_symmetry.space_group_name_H-M   'P 1'
#
loop_
_entity.id
_entity.type
_entity.pdbx_description
1 polymer ?
#
loop_
_entity_poly.entity_id
_entity_poly.type
_entity_poly.pdbx_seq_one_letter_code
_entity_poly.pdbx_strand_id
1 'polypeptide(L)'
;LLYKGSAHFRRFGVRPASGIAWANQVMVRLMLRRLVGQVQSDSRSSALRKSEVVFAPHLLRASCLCGDGEEGVRGIPGDHSDLQPQRSS
;
A
#
# COMPACT_ATOMS: atom_id res chain seq x y z
N LEU A 1 -13.10 23.20 0.75
CA LEU A 1 -12.03 22.25 1.13
C LEU A 1 -12.36 20.75 0.89
N LEU A 2 -13.57 20.34 0.47
CA LEU A 2 -13.98 18.91 0.44
C LEU A 2 -13.52 18.05 -0.76
N TYR A 3 -12.78 18.58 -1.74
CA TYR A 3 -12.60 17.88 -3.03
C TYR A 3 -11.30 17.09 -3.21
N LYS A 4 -10.25 17.34 -2.42
CA LYS A 4 -8.95 16.68 -2.64
C LYS A 4 -8.93 15.19 -2.24
N GLY A 5 -9.62 14.80 -1.17
CA GLY A 5 -9.66 13.41 -0.71
C GLY A 5 -10.39 12.47 -1.68
N SER A 6 -11.48 12.94 -2.29
CA SER A 6 -12.30 12.16 -3.23
C SER A 6 -11.63 11.91 -4.58
N ALA A 7 -10.83 12.88 -5.06
CA ALA A 7 -10.12 12.76 -6.33
C ALA A 7 -9.06 11.66 -6.30
N HIS A 8 -8.42 11.43 -5.15
CA HIS A 8 -7.32 10.46 -5.07
C HIS A 8 -7.79 9.00 -5.11
N PHE A 9 -9.01 8.71 -4.63
CA PHE A 9 -9.64 7.41 -4.81
C PHE A 9 -9.91 7.10 -6.30
N ARG A 10 -10.35 8.12 -7.06
CA ARG A 10 -10.59 7.97 -8.51
C ARG A 10 -9.33 7.66 -9.31
N ARG A 11 -8.17 8.23 -8.93
CA ARG A 11 -6.87 7.91 -9.57
C ARG A 11 -6.60 6.40 -9.61
N PHE A 12 -7.14 5.68 -8.65
CA PHE A 12 -6.91 4.26 -8.45
C PHE A 12 -8.13 3.39 -8.76
N GLY A 13 -9.20 3.97 -9.30
CA GLY A 13 -10.41 3.24 -9.71
C GLY A 13 -11.19 2.60 -8.56
N VAL A 14 -10.87 2.92 -7.30
CA VAL A 14 -11.49 2.28 -6.12
C VAL A 14 -12.38 3.25 -5.37
N ARG A 15 -13.48 2.76 -4.80
CA ARG A 15 -14.38 3.52 -3.92
C ARG A 15 -14.45 2.86 -2.55
N PRO A 16 -14.48 3.64 -1.46
CA PRO A 16 -14.70 3.08 -0.14
C PRO A 16 -16.08 2.40 -0.07
N ALA A 17 -16.14 1.18 0.45
CA ALA A 17 -17.37 0.40 0.52
C ALA A 17 -18.46 1.05 1.40
N SER A 18 -18.05 1.76 2.45
CA SER A 18 -18.97 2.47 3.37
C SER A 18 -19.45 3.84 2.84
N GLY A 19 -19.07 4.20 1.60
CA GLY A 19 -19.44 5.47 1.00
C GLY A 19 -18.59 6.66 1.47
N ILE A 20 -18.83 7.83 0.87
CA ILE A 20 -18.00 9.03 1.07
C ILE A 20 -18.18 9.64 2.46
N ALA A 21 -19.41 9.65 2.99
CA ALA A 21 -19.71 10.26 4.29
C ALA A 21 -18.92 9.60 5.43
N TRP A 22 -18.90 8.27 5.47
CA TRP A 22 -18.11 7.50 6.44
C TRP A 22 -16.61 7.58 6.19
N ALA A 23 -16.18 7.52 4.93
CA ALA A 23 -14.76 7.60 4.60
C ALA A 23 -14.12 8.98 4.84
N ASN A 24 -14.93 9.99 5.17
CA ASN A 24 -14.47 11.32 5.55
C ASN A 24 -14.35 11.52 7.07
N GLN A 25 -14.77 10.54 7.88
CA GLN A 25 -14.64 10.59 9.34
C GLN A 25 -13.29 10.05 9.85
N VAL A 26 -12.42 9.58 8.96
CA VAL A 26 -11.11 9.04 9.30
C VAL A 26 -10.00 10.07 9.08
N MET A 27 -9.01 10.09 9.98
CA MET A 27 -7.89 11.04 9.92
C MET A 27 -6.85 10.66 8.84
N VAL A 28 -6.67 9.37 8.58
CA VAL A 28 -5.69 8.82 7.63
C VAL A 28 -6.35 7.72 6.79
N ARG A 29 -6.08 7.71 5.49
CA ARG A 29 -6.53 6.69 4.53
C ARG A 29 -5.33 6.18 3.75
N LEU A 30 -5.07 4.89 3.88
CA LEU A 30 -4.03 4.20 3.14
C LEU A 30 -4.66 3.35 2.04
N MET A 31 -3.98 3.21 0.91
CA MET A 31 -4.29 2.22 -0.11
C MET A 31 -3.23 1.15 -0.11
N LEU A 32 -3.68 -0.09 0.05
CA LEU A 32 -2.84 -1.26 -0.08
C LEU A 32 -3.06 -1.90 -1.46
N ARG A 33 -1.98 -2.13 -2.19
CA ARG A 33 -1.98 -2.74 -3.52
C ARG A 33 -1.09 -3.96 -3.49
N ARG A 34 -1.57 -5.11 -3.95
CA ARG A 34 -0.70 -6.26 -4.23
C ARG A 34 0.13 -5.95 -5.47
N LEU A 35 1.43 -6.17 -5.38
CA LEU A 35 2.33 -6.09 -6.52
C LEU A 35 2.55 -7.50 -7.09
N VAL A 36 2.79 -7.56 -8.39
CA VAL A 36 3.21 -8.81 -9.04
C VAL A 36 4.68 -9.02 -8.67
N GLY A 37 4.92 -9.93 -7.72
CA GLY A 37 6.23 -10.20 -7.17
C GLY A 37 6.13 -10.84 -5.78
N GLN A 38 7.16 -11.59 -5.41
CA GLN A 38 7.29 -12.13 -4.07
C GLN A 38 8.57 -11.59 -3.45
N VAL A 39 8.52 -11.27 -2.15
CA VAL A 39 9.75 -11.05 -1.39
C VAL A 39 10.22 -12.42 -0.92
N GLN A 40 11.44 -12.78 -1.26
CA GLN A 40 12.09 -13.95 -0.71
C GLN A 40 12.78 -13.50 0.58
N SER A 41 12.20 -13.84 1.72
CA SER A 41 12.94 -13.82 3.00
C SER A 41 13.55 -15.21 3.19
N ASP A 42 14.65 -15.31 3.93
CA ASP A 42 15.49 -16.52 4.13
C ASP A 42 14.78 -17.87 4.36
N SER A 43 13.47 -17.88 4.65
CA SER A 43 12.65 -19.09 4.76
C SER A 43 11.34 -19.10 3.95
N ARG A 44 10.91 -18.00 3.33
CA ARG A 44 9.57 -17.93 2.73
C ARG A 44 9.39 -16.86 1.65
N SER A 45 8.61 -17.24 0.64
CA SER A 45 8.10 -16.36 -0.41
C SER A 45 6.81 -15.68 0.06
N SER A 46 6.82 -14.35 0.18
CA SER A 46 5.67 -13.55 0.63
C SER A 46 5.15 -12.64 -0.48
N ALA A 47 3.83 -12.41 -0.51
CA ALA A 47 3.22 -11.50 -1.49
C ALA A 47 3.62 -10.06 -1.22
N LEU A 48 4.34 -9.45 -2.17
CA LEU A 48 4.74 -8.05 -2.06
C LEU A 48 3.51 -7.15 -2.17
N ARG A 49 3.37 -6.21 -1.24
CA ARG A 49 2.32 -5.20 -1.23
C ARG A 49 2.94 -3.81 -1.15
N LYS A 50 2.29 -2.85 -1.77
CA LYS A 50 2.63 -1.43 -1.66
C LYS A 50 1.52 -0.72 -0.91
N SER A 51 1.88 -0.03 0.16
CA SER A 51 0.97 0.85 0.88
C SER A 51 1.28 2.31 0.53
N GLU A 52 0.23 3.10 0.29
CA GLU A 52 0.35 4.52 -0.08
C GLU A 52 -0.65 5.37 0.69
N VAL A 53 -0.21 6.55 1.14
CA VAL A 53 -1.07 7.55 1.78
C VAL A 53 -1.96 8.23 0.72
N VAL A 54 -3.26 7.94 0.76
CA VAL A 54 -4.27 8.54 -0.14
C VAL A 54 -4.82 9.85 0.44
N PHE A 55 -4.97 9.89 1.77
CA PHE A 55 -5.42 11.08 2.48
C PHE A 55 -4.82 11.09 3.89
N ALA A 56 -4.14 12.18 4.23
CA ALA A 56 -3.74 12.54 5.58
C ALA A 56 -3.37 14.03 5.57
N PRO A 57 -4.06 14.91 6.32
CA PRO A 57 -3.77 16.34 6.29
C PRO A 57 -2.45 16.69 7.00
N HIS A 58 -1.97 15.81 7.89
CA HIS A 58 -0.79 16.01 8.72
C HIS A 58 0.41 15.14 8.30
N LEU A 59 0.23 14.22 7.34
CA LEU A 59 1.32 13.37 6.84
C LEU A 59 1.69 13.75 5.41
N LEU A 60 2.98 13.64 5.11
CA LEU A 60 3.46 13.72 3.74
C LEU A 60 2.89 12.57 2.91
N ARG A 61 2.71 12.83 1.60
CA ARG A 61 2.35 11.76 0.67
C ARG A 61 3.55 10.82 0.53
N ALA A 62 3.48 9.70 1.24
CA ALA A 62 4.50 8.67 1.24
C ALA A 62 3.94 7.34 0.75
N SER A 63 4.82 6.48 0.24
CA SER A 63 4.52 5.09 -0.07
C SER A 63 5.63 4.18 0.43
N CYS A 64 5.29 3.01 0.93
CA CYS A 64 6.26 1.99 1.34
C CYS A 64 5.87 0.61 0.82
N LEU A 65 6.87 -0.26 0.70
CA LEU A 65 6.69 -1.66 0.40
C LEU A 65 6.52 -2.44 1.71
N CYS A 66 5.65 -3.44 1.69
CA CYS A 66 5.44 -4.34 2.81
C CYS A 66 5.21 -5.77 2.33
N GLY A 67 5.66 -6.72 3.13
CA GLY A 67 5.43 -8.16 2.96
C GLY A 67 4.79 -8.75 4.21
N ASP A 68 4.26 -9.96 4.10
CA ASP A 68 3.88 -10.78 5.24
C ASP A 68 5.06 -11.65 5.70
N GLY A 69 5.41 -11.52 6.98
CA GLY A 69 6.32 -12.41 7.70
C GLY A 69 5.58 -13.24 8.74
N GLU A 70 6.31 -14.02 9.54
CA GLU A 70 5.72 -14.91 10.56
C GLU A 70 5.00 -14.12 11.66
N GLU A 71 5.50 -12.94 12.02
CA GLU A 71 4.86 -12.04 13.00
C GLU A 71 3.80 -11.10 12.40
N GLY A 72 3.50 -11.23 11.10
CA GLY A 72 2.54 -10.39 10.39
C GLY A 72 3.16 -9.45 9.36
N VAL A 73 2.58 -8.27 9.15
CA VAL A 73 3.01 -7.36 8.07
C VAL A 73 4.27 -6.60 8.47
N ARG A 74 5.34 -6.74 7.68
CA ARG A 74 6.61 -6.04 7.88
C ARG A 74 6.91 -5.09 6.71
N GLY A 75 7.45 -3.91 7.01
CA GLY A 75 7.95 -2.98 5.99
C GLY A 75 9.26 -3.48 5.39
N ILE A 76 9.40 -3.39 4.08
CA ILE A 76 10.65 -3.71 3.38
C ILE A 76 11.43 -2.40 3.19
N PRO A 77 12.64 -2.25 3.78
CA PRO A 77 13.46 -1.07 3.55
C PRO A 77 13.78 -0.94 2.06
N GLY A 78 13.82 0.30 1.56
CA GLY A 78 13.94 0.62 0.13
C GLY A 78 15.29 0.27 -0.51
N ASP A 79 16.15 -0.46 0.17
CA ASP A 79 17.40 -0.97 -0.38
C ASP A 79 17.07 -2.14 -1.30
N HIS A 80 17.24 -1.88 -2.58
CA HIS A 80 16.87 -2.67 -3.74
C HIS A 80 17.51 -4.08 -3.85
N SER A 81 18.01 -4.65 -2.76
CA SER A 81 18.91 -5.80 -2.79
C SER A 81 18.21 -7.16 -3.02
N ASP A 82 16.96 -7.33 -2.58
CA ASP A 82 16.34 -8.68 -2.52
C ASP A 82 15.06 -8.84 -3.36
N LEU A 83 14.68 -7.83 -4.15
CA LEU A 83 13.54 -7.93 -5.05
C LEU A 83 13.94 -8.63 -6.35
N GLN A 84 13.98 -9.96 -6.34
CA GLN A 84 14.14 -10.74 -7.56
C GLN A 84 12.82 -10.76 -8.35
N PRO A 85 12.73 -10.12 -9.53
CA PRO A 85 11.61 -10.36 -10.43
C PRO A 85 11.76 -11.79 -10.92
N GLN A 86 10.79 -12.67 -10.63
CA GLN A 86 10.75 -13.98 -11.26
C GLN A 86 10.62 -13.81 -12.78
N ARG A 87 11.76 -13.85 -13.49
CA ARG A 87 11.83 -14.20 -14.90
C ARG A 87 11.52 -15.70 -14.98
N SER A 88 10.26 -16.03 -15.20
CA SER A 88 9.88 -17.35 -15.69
C SER A 88 10.42 -17.50 -17.12
N SER A 89 11.34 -18.45 -17.30
CA SER A 89 11.77 -18.97 -18.60
C SER A 89 10.64 -19.71 -19.31
#